data_AF-A0A060CD45-F1
#
_entry.id   AF-A0A060CD45-F1
#
_cell.length_a   1.000
_cell.length_b   1.000
_cell.length_c   1.000
_cell.angle_alpha   90.00
_cell.angle_beta   90.00
_cell.angle_gamma   90.00
#
_symmetry.space_group_name_H-M   'P 1'
#
loop_
_entity.id
_entity.type
_entity.pdbx_description
1 polymer ?
#
loop_
_entity_poly.entity_id
_entity_poly.type
_entity_poly.pdbx_seq_one_letter_code
_entity_poly.pdbx_strand_id
1 'polypeptide(L)'
;PPDLFNQLGQDWGLTALSPRTLAARDFAPFLDTLRASMRHAGGLRIDHILGLARLWLVPEGATPDEGAYLTYPLATMLRLVALESWRHQAIVIGEDLGTVPPACASPYMTSAFWECACCGSKGAKGLHACSLLAADGRTG
;
A
#
# COMPACT_ATOMS: atom_id res chain seq x y z
N PRO A 1 0.89 17.28 -0.24
CA PRO A 1 1.80 18.45 -0.22
C PRO A 1 1.76 19.18 -1.56
N PRO A 2 2.17 20.46 -1.62
CA PRO A 2 2.50 21.13 -2.87
C PRO A 2 3.49 20.34 -3.72
N ASP A 3 3.25 20.28 -5.02
CA ASP A 3 4.14 19.64 -5.98
C ASP A 3 4.23 20.44 -7.30
N LEU A 4 4.94 19.90 -8.29
CA LEU A 4 5.18 20.56 -9.58
C LEU A 4 3.90 20.76 -10.42
N PHE A 5 2.91 19.89 -10.27
CA PHE A 5 1.66 19.93 -11.02
C PHE A 5 0.57 20.71 -10.28
N ASN A 6 0.54 20.60 -8.95
CA ASN A 6 -0.34 21.36 -8.09
C ASN A 6 0.46 22.10 -7.01
N GLN A 7 0.80 23.35 -7.34
CA GLN A 7 1.60 24.22 -6.49
C GLN A 7 0.92 24.61 -5.17
N LEU A 8 -0.41 24.51 -5.08
CA LEU A 8 -1.15 24.75 -3.84
C LEU A 8 -1.29 23.48 -2.99
N GLY A 9 -0.87 22.33 -3.51
CA GLY A 9 -1.14 21.03 -2.90
C GLY A 9 -2.61 20.65 -2.98
N GLN A 10 -2.95 19.55 -2.30
CA GLN A 10 -4.30 18.99 -2.29
C GLN A 10 -4.68 18.61 -0.86
N ASP A 11 -5.91 18.93 -0.49
CA ASP A 11 -6.61 18.34 0.64
C ASP A 11 -7.73 17.45 0.07
N TRP A 12 -7.72 16.18 0.45
CA TRP A 12 -8.70 15.19 0.00
C TRP A 12 -9.92 15.08 0.91
N GLY A 13 -9.93 15.80 2.05
CA GLY A 13 -11.05 15.76 3.01
C GLY A 13 -11.25 14.39 3.67
N LEU A 14 -10.20 13.57 3.73
CA LEU A 14 -10.22 12.23 4.32
C LEU A 14 -9.49 12.19 5.66
N THR A 15 -10.05 11.45 6.61
CA THR A 15 -9.36 11.11 7.87
C THR A 15 -8.43 9.92 7.67
N ALA A 16 -7.30 9.95 8.38
CA ALA A 16 -6.32 8.87 8.38
C ALA A 16 -6.44 7.95 9.61
N LEU A 17 -6.11 6.67 9.43
CA LEU A 17 -6.01 5.72 10.54
C LEU A 17 -4.81 6.07 11.44
N SER A 18 -5.02 6.32 12.73
CA SER A 18 -3.90 6.56 13.66
C SER A 18 -2.92 5.35 13.67
N PRO A 19 -1.61 5.55 13.38
CA PRO A 19 -0.63 4.46 13.40
C PRO A 19 -0.46 3.85 14.80
N ARG A 20 -0.60 4.68 15.84
CA ARG A 20 -0.56 4.25 17.24
C ARG A 20 -1.75 3.34 17.56
N THR A 21 -2.94 3.73 17.12
CA THR A 21 -4.16 2.95 17.36
C THR A 21 -4.16 1.67 16.54
N LEU A 22 -3.62 1.69 15.31
CA LEU A 22 -3.42 0.47 14.51
C LEU A 22 -2.52 -0.52 15.24
N ALA A 23 -1.36 -0.07 15.73
CA ALA A 23 -0.46 -0.93 16.49
C ALA A 23 -1.12 -1.48 17.77
N ALA A 24 -1.84 -0.63 18.52
CA ALA A 24 -2.53 -1.03 19.75
C ALA A 24 -3.72 -2.00 19.52
N ARG A 25 -4.22 -2.12 18.29
CA ARG A 25 -5.32 -3.00 17.91
C ARG A 25 -4.88 -4.11 16.95
N ASP A 26 -3.59 -4.45 16.95
CA ASP A 26 -3.01 -5.49 16.10
C ASP A 26 -3.38 -5.36 14.61
N PHE A 27 -3.48 -4.11 14.14
CA PHE A 27 -3.87 -3.75 12.77
C PHE A 27 -5.25 -4.26 12.34
N ALA A 28 -6.10 -4.70 13.26
CA ALA A 28 -7.41 -5.27 12.95
C ALA A 28 -8.27 -4.39 12.01
N PRO A 29 -8.39 -3.05 12.20
CA PRO A 29 -9.19 -2.21 11.29
C PRO A 29 -8.69 -2.22 9.84
N PHE A 30 -7.37 -2.30 9.65
CA PHE A 30 -6.77 -2.38 8.33
C PHE A 30 -7.01 -3.75 7.68
N LEU A 31 -6.81 -4.82 8.46
CA LEU A 31 -7.08 -6.19 8.01
C LEU A 31 -8.55 -6.42 7.64
N ASP A 32 -9.48 -5.87 8.42
CA ASP A 32 -10.91 -5.97 8.14
C ASP A 32 -11.26 -5.30 6.81
N THR A 33 -10.62 -4.18 6.50
CA THR A 33 -10.77 -3.48 5.21
C THR A 33 -10.27 -4.36 4.06
N LEU A 34 -9.06 -4.93 4.16
CA LEU A 34 -8.50 -5.82 3.14
C LEU A 34 -9.40 -7.03 2.88
N ARG A 35 -9.83 -7.71 3.96
CA ARG A 35 -10.72 -8.88 3.91
C ARG A 35 -12.05 -8.55 3.27
N ALA A 36 -12.64 -7.40 3.61
CA ALA A 36 -13.89 -6.95 3.01
C ALA A 36 -13.71 -6.70 1.50
N SER A 37 -12.63 -6.03 1.09
CA SER A 37 -12.37 -5.74 -0.32
C SER A 37 -12.03 -6.98 -1.15
N MET A 38 -11.41 -8.00 -0.56
CA MET A 38 -11.03 -9.24 -1.26
C MET A 38 -12.10 -10.35 -1.20
N ARG A 39 -13.12 -10.23 -0.34
CA ARG A 39 -14.11 -11.29 -0.08
C ARG A 39 -14.73 -11.92 -1.34
N HIS A 40 -14.95 -11.10 -2.37
CA HIS A 40 -15.63 -11.50 -3.62
C HIS A 40 -14.85 -11.09 -4.87
N ALA A 41 -13.56 -10.77 -4.74
CA ALA A 41 -12.74 -10.26 -5.83
C ALA A 41 -11.43 -11.05 -5.95
N GLY A 42 -11.03 -11.37 -7.18
CA GLY A 42 -9.73 -11.98 -7.48
C GLY A 42 -8.55 -10.99 -7.46
N GLY A 43 -8.80 -9.74 -7.08
CA GLY A 43 -7.76 -8.73 -6.95
C GLY A 43 -8.21 -7.46 -6.25
N LEU A 44 -7.22 -6.72 -5.76
CA LEU A 44 -7.36 -5.45 -5.05
C LEU A 44 -6.38 -4.43 -5.65
N ARG A 45 -6.91 -3.29 -6.09
CA ARG A 45 -6.09 -2.11 -6.37
C ARG A 45 -6.07 -1.23 -5.12
N ILE A 46 -4.89 -1.00 -4.55
CA ILE A 46 -4.70 -0.05 -3.47
C ILE A 46 -4.30 1.28 -4.08
N ASP A 47 -5.22 2.23 -3.97
CA ASP A 47 -4.97 3.61 -4.35
C ASP A 47 -3.93 4.23 -3.41
N HIS A 48 -3.04 5.05 -3.96
CA HIS A 48 -1.96 5.71 -3.25
C HIS A 48 -1.20 4.77 -2.29
N ILE A 49 -0.54 3.74 -2.84
CA ILE A 49 0.16 2.69 -2.05
C ILE A 49 1.20 3.28 -1.09
N LEU A 50 1.69 4.50 -1.38
CA LEU A 50 2.57 5.27 -0.52
C LEU A 50 1.98 5.54 0.86
N GLY A 51 0.65 5.55 1.00
CA GLY A 51 -0.07 5.64 2.26
C GLY A 51 0.28 4.55 3.27
N LEU A 52 0.79 3.40 2.80
CA LEU A 52 1.31 2.35 3.67
C LEU A 52 2.65 2.72 4.34
N ALA A 53 3.36 3.73 3.81
CA ALA A 53 4.61 4.27 4.37
C ALA A 53 4.38 5.59 5.09
N ARG A 54 3.64 6.50 4.46
CA ARG A 54 3.35 7.83 5.00
C ARG A 54 2.14 8.45 4.33
N LEU A 55 1.43 9.30 5.06
CA LEU A 55 0.36 10.14 4.54
C LEU A 55 0.67 11.61 4.82
N TRP A 56 0.37 12.48 3.86
CA TRP A 56 0.40 13.93 4.08
C TRP A 56 -0.93 14.34 4.69
N LEU A 57 -0.91 14.80 5.93
CA LEU A 57 -2.10 15.26 6.62
C LEU A 57 -2.08 16.77 6.74
N VAL A 58 -3.24 17.38 6.49
CA VAL A 58 -3.48 18.80 6.67
C VAL A 58 -4.28 18.97 7.96
N PRO A 59 -3.82 19.81 8.91
CA PRO A 59 -4.63 20.16 10.08
C PRO A 59 -5.96 20.79 9.66
N GLU A 60 -7.01 20.55 10.45
CA GLU A 60 -8.32 21.12 10.17
C GLU A 60 -8.26 22.65 10.14
N GLY A 61 -8.74 23.25 9.04
CA GLY A 61 -8.73 24.70 8.81
C GLY A 61 -7.41 25.28 8.27
N ALA A 62 -6.37 24.47 8.10
CA ALA A 62 -5.09 24.88 7.52
C ALA A 62 -5.06 24.68 6.00
N THR A 63 -4.07 25.27 5.32
CA THR A 63 -3.84 25.05 3.87
C THR A 63 -2.91 23.85 3.62
N PRO A 64 -2.96 23.21 2.42
CA PRO A 64 -2.21 21.97 2.17
C PRO A 64 -0.68 22.08 2.27
N ASP A 65 -0.12 23.28 2.20
CA ASP A 65 1.29 23.59 2.41
C ASP A 65 1.71 23.57 3.89
N GLU A 66 0.76 23.70 4.83
CA GLU A 66 0.97 23.63 6.27
C GLU A 66 0.87 22.19 6.83
N GLY A 67 0.71 21.20 5.95
CA GLY A 67 0.60 19.81 6.33
C GLY A 67 1.90 19.17 6.82
N ALA A 68 1.80 17.93 7.27
CA ALA A 68 2.93 17.14 7.71
C ALA A 68 2.79 15.66 7.31
N TYR A 69 3.92 14.97 7.18
CA TYR A 69 3.92 13.53 6.97
C TYR A 69 3.68 12.77 8.27
N LEU A 70 2.61 11.99 8.30
CA LEU A 70 2.36 10.94 9.27
C LEU A 70 2.96 9.63 8.77
N THR A 71 3.86 9.01 9.54
CA THR A 71 4.55 7.76 9.14
C THR A 71 3.82 6.50 9.62
N TYR A 72 3.82 5.47 8.77
CA TYR A 72 3.31 4.12 9.04
C TYR A 72 4.43 3.08 9.01
N PRO A 73 4.28 1.94 9.71
CA PRO A 73 5.26 0.86 9.69
C PRO A 73 5.18 0.08 8.37
N LEU A 74 5.75 0.65 7.30
CA LEU A 74 5.66 0.13 5.93
C LEU A 74 5.85 -1.38 5.82
N ALA A 75 6.96 -1.91 6.35
CA ALA A 75 7.26 -3.34 6.26
C ALA A 75 6.16 -4.22 6.87
N THR A 76 5.56 -3.79 7.98
CA THR A 76 4.43 -4.49 8.61
C THR A 76 3.19 -4.40 7.72
N MET A 77 2.85 -3.20 7.24
CA MET A 77 1.68 -2.99 6.39
C MET A 77 1.72 -3.85 5.12
N LEU A 78 2.88 -3.92 4.45
CA LEU A 78 3.05 -4.75 3.24
C LEU A 78 2.95 -6.24 3.54
N ARG A 79 3.53 -6.71 4.65
CA ARG A 79 3.41 -8.11 5.08
C ARG A 79 1.97 -8.51 5.34
N LEU A 80 1.17 -7.62 5.93
CA LEU A 80 -0.27 -7.86 6.16
C LEU A 80 -1.04 -7.90 4.83
N VAL A 81 -0.73 -7.02 3.88
CA VAL A 81 -1.32 -7.05 2.53
C VAL A 81 -0.99 -8.36 1.81
N ALA A 82 0.28 -8.77 1.83
CA ALA A 82 0.72 -10.03 1.22
C ALA A 82 0.04 -11.25 1.87
N LEU A 83 -0.10 -11.25 3.20
CA LEU A 83 -0.79 -12.30 3.92
C LEU A 83 -2.25 -12.41 3.49
N GLU A 84 -3.00 -11.31 3.46
CA GLU A 84 -4.42 -11.34 3.09
C GLU A 84 -4.62 -11.64 1.60
N SER A 85 -3.72 -11.15 0.74
CA SER A 85 -3.67 -11.52 -0.68
C SER A 85 -3.52 -13.03 -0.87
N TRP A 86 -2.55 -13.64 -0.18
CA TRP A 86 -2.35 -15.08 -0.23
C TRP A 86 -3.58 -15.84 0.30
N ARG A 87 -4.16 -15.42 1.43
CA ARG A 87 -5.36 -16.08 2.00
C ARG A 87 -6.59 -16.01 1.08
N HIS A 88 -6.73 -14.94 0.32
CA HIS A 88 -7.88 -14.72 -0.58
C HIS A 88 -7.59 -15.11 -2.02
N GLN A 89 -6.37 -15.56 -2.33
CA GLN A 89 -5.93 -15.86 -3.70
C GLN A 89 -6.16 -14.66 -4.64
N ALA A 90 -5.89 -13.45 -4.14
CA ALA A 90 -6.21 -12.19 -4.81
C ALA A 90 -4.95 -11.40 -5.18
N ILE A 91 -4.85 -10.94 -6.42
CA ILE A 91 -3.73 -10.11 -6.89
C ILE A 91 -3.81 -8.71 -6.29
N VAL A 92 -2.69 -8.13 -5.83
CA VAL A 92 -2.67 -6.76 -5.31
C VAL A 92 -1.84 -5.84 -6.19
N ILE A 93 -2.44 -4.74 -6.65
CA ILE A 93 -1.75 -3.70 -7.43
C ILE A 93 -1.77 -2.41 -6.61
N GLY A 94 -0.59 -1.86 -6.32
CA GLY A 94 -0.46 -0.55 -5.68
C GLY A 94 -0.26 0.54 -6.74
N GLU A 95 -0.97 1.65 -6.61
CA GLU A 95 -0.70 2.84 -7.41
C GLU A 95 0.41 3.68 -6.76
N ASP A 96 1.48 3.94 -7.51
CA ASP A 96 2.75 4.53 -7.05
C ASP A 96 3.09 5.89 -7.68
N LEU A 97 2.10 6.72 -7.98
CA LEU A 97 2.28 8.05 -8.56
C LEU A 97 2.52 9.12 -7.47
N GLY A 98 3.13 10.23 -7.88
CA GLY A 98 3.39 11.39 -7.02
C GLY A 98 4.75 11.36 -6.32
N THR A 99 4.82 11.87 -5.09
CA THR A 99 6.08 12.02 -4.35
C THR A 99 6.51 10.73 -3.65
N VAL A 100 7.04 9.80 -4.44
CA VAL A 100 7.51 8.49 -3.98
C VAL A 100 8.80 8.63 -3.13
N PRO A 101 8.82 8.14 -1.88
CA PRO A 101 10.05 8.06 -1.10
C PRO A 101 11.08 7.14 -1.77
N PRO A 102 12.39 7.42 -1.67
CA PRO A 102 13.43 6.50 -2.18
C PRO A 102 13.34 5.10 -1.58
N ALA A 103 12.95 5.00 -0.30
CA ALA A 103 12.71 3.72 0.38
C ALA A 103 11.60 2.89 -0.31
N CYS A 104 10.68 3.55 -1.02
CA CYS A 104 9.63 2.89 -1.78
C CYS A 104 10.01 2.53 -3.21
N ALA A 105 11.01 3.21 -3.78
CA ALA A 105 11.53 2.91 -5.11
C ALA A 105 12.58 1.78 -5.12
N SER A 106 12.91 1.22 -3.95
CA SER A 106 13.96 0.22 -3.79
C SER A 106 13.52 -1.17 -4.28
N PRO A 107 14.34 -1.89 -5.08
CA PRO A 107 14.04 -3.24 -5.54
C PRO A 107 13.91 -4.27 -4.39
N TYR A 108 14.44 -3.95 -3.20
CA TYR A 108 14.30 -4.77 -1.99
C TYR A 108 12.89 -4.72 -1.38
N MET A 109 12.10 -3.68 -1.70
CA MET A 109 10.71 -3.58 -1.28
C MET A 109 9.81 -4.44 -2.19
N THR A 110 10.21 -4.60 -3.46
CA THR A 110 9.61 -5.53 -4.42
C THR A 110 9.92 -6.99 -4.09
N SER A 111 11.10 -7.30 -3.53
CA SER A 111 11.49 -8.68 -3.21
C SER A 111 10.73 -9.27 -2.02
N ALA A 112 10.33 -8.44 -1.05
CA ALA A 112 9.54 -8.91 0.10
C ALA A 112 8.11 -9.37 -0.28
N PHE A 113 7.56 -8.88 -1.40
CA PHE A 113 6.32 -9.40 -1.98
C PHE A 113 6.54 -10.69 -2.80
N TRP A 114 7.73 -10.85 -3.38
CA TRP A 114 8.08 -11.97 -4.26
C TRP A 114 8.36 -13.27 -3.51
N GLU A 115 8.91 -13.17 -2.30
CA GLU A 115 9.37 -14.34 -1.54
C GLU A 115 8.23 -15.24 -1.04
N CYS A 116 6.96 -14.85 -1.27
CA CYS A 116 5.78 -15.63 -0.93
C CYS A 116 5.11 -16.37 -2.10
N ALA A 117 5.61 -16.33 -3.35
CA ALA A 117 5.07 -17.19 -4.44
C ALA A 117 6.07 -17.45 -5.58
N CYS A 118 6.17 -18.71 -5.99
CA CYS A 118 6.96 -19.22 -7.12
C CYS A 118 6.81 -18.40 -8.42
N CYS A 119 7.92 -17.92 -9.00
CA CYS A 119 8.30 -18.03 -10.43
C CYS A 119 9.19 -16.85 -10.88
N GLY A 120 10.52 -17.05 -10.90
CA GLY A 120 11.52 -16.11 -11.41
C GLY A 120 11.21 -15.51 -12.80
N SER A 121 11.02 -14.20 -12.91
CA SER A 121 11.39 -13.45 -14.13
C SER A 121 11.50 -11.95 -13.84
N LYS A 122 12.61 -11.35 -14.28
CA LYS A 122 12.93 -9.92 -14.15
C LYS A 122 12.49 -9.17 -15.40
N GLY A 123 11.84 -8.02 -15.23
CA GLY A 123 11.94 -6.90 -16.17
C GLY A 123 10.63 -6.37 -16.74
N ALA A 124 10.16 -5.24 -16.21
CA ALA A 124 9.48 -4.18 -16.95
C ALA A 124 9.38 -2.92 -16.07
N LYS A 125 9.63 -1.73 -16.64
CA LYS A 125 9.44 -0.42 -16.02
C LYS A 125 8.09 0.16 -16.49
N GLY A 126 7.33 0.77 -15.56
CA GLY A 126 6.03 1.40 -15.82
C GLY A 126 4.87 0.47 -15.46
N LEU A 127 3.99 0.91 -14.55
CA LEU A 127 3.04 0.08 -13.79
C LEU A 127 3.73 -1.16 -13.17
N HIS A 128 4.20 -1.04 -11.94
CA HIS A 128 4.63 -2.21 -11.19
C HIS A 128 3.40 -2.99 -10.69
N ALA A 129 2.84 -3.83 -11.56
CA ALA A 129 1.91 -4.87 -11.15
C ALA A 129 2.67 -5.86 -10.24
N CYS A 130 2.36 -5.84 -8.94
CA CYS A 130 2.80 -6.89 -8.04
C CYS A 130 1.81 -8.06 -8.16
N SER A 131 1.96 -8.87 -9.20
CA SER A 131 1.14 -10.06 -9.38
C SER A 131 1.45 -11.09 -8.30
N LEU A 132 0.75 -11.03 -7.16
CA LEU A 132 0.61 -12.18 -6.25
C LEU A 132 -0.29 -13.21 -6.94
N LEU A 133 0.31 -13.98 -7.85
CA LEU A 133 -0.35 -15.16 -8.40
C LEU A 133 -0.27 -16.26 -7.34
N ALA A 134 -1.43 -16.61 -6.81
CA ALA A 134 -1.55 -17.72 -5.90
C ALA A 134 -1.36 -19.02 -6.68
N ALA A 135 -0.21 -19.68 -6.47
CA ALA A 135 0.09 -20.95 -7.10
C ALA A 135 -0.76 -22.06 -6.47
N ASP A 136 -1.65 -22.62 -7.28
CA ASP A 136 -2.49 -23.78 -7.00
C ASP A 136 -1.63 -24.98 -6.57
N GLY A 137 -1.86 -25.47 -5.35
CA GLY A 137 -1.19 -26.63 -4.75
C GLY A 137 -1.80 -27.97 -5.14
N ARG A 138 -2.26 -28.15 -6.38
CA ARG A 138 -2.75 -29.44 -6.89
C ARG A 138 -2.11 -29.82 -8.23
N THR A 139 -0.90 -30.34 -8.16
CA THR A 139 -0.42 -31.40 -9.05
C THR A 139 0.43 -32.37 -8.23
N GLY A 140 -0.05 -33.61 -8.10
CA GLY A 140 0.54 -34.69 -7.30
C GLY A 140 -0.54 -35.67 -6.88
#